data_AF-A0A940VV77-F1
#
_entry.id   AF-A0A940VV77-F1
#
_cell.length_a   1.000
_cell.length_b   1.000
_cell.length_c   1.000
_cell.angle_alpha   90.00
_cell.angle_beta   90.00
_cell.angle_gamma   90.00
#
_symmetry.space_group_name_H-M   'P 1'
#
loop_
_entity.id
_entity.type
_entity.pdbx_description
1 polymer ?
#
loop_
_entity_poly.entity_id
_entity_poly.type
_entity_poly.pdbx_seq_one_letter_code
_entity_poly.pdbx_strand_id
1 'polypeptide(L)'
;MSREAQAEREKRARVILGEAEREIAHLFEEASRMYQDNPTALHLRAMNMLYEGLKEKGALMLVPSTAVESMGMGGMLGAAALRQSQLSEKGSPSASATGEAR
;
A
#
# COMPACT_ATOMS: atom_id res chain seq x y z
N MET A 1 -24.67 18.28 -29.79
CA MET A 1 -23.32 18.69 -29.35
C MET A 1 -22.34 18.32 -30.46
N SER A 2 -21.54 19.28 -30.95
CA SER A 2 -20.61 19.06 -32.07
C SER A 2 -19.40 18.20 -31.67
N ARG A 3 -18.86 17.41 -32.60
CA ARG A 3 -17.60 16.65 -32.43
C ARG A 3 -16.43 17.56 -32.00
N GLU A 4 -16.42 18.79 -32.48
CA GLU A 4 -15.40 19.80 -32.12
C GLU A 4 -15.51 20.19 -30.64
N ALA A 5 -16.73 20.41 -30.14
CA ALA A 5 -16.95 20.76 -28.74
C ALA A 5 -16.53 19.64 -27.77
N GLN A 6 -16.67 18.37 -28.20
CA GLN A 6 -16.21 17.23 -27.41
C GLN A 6 -14.67 17.12 -27.40
N ALA A 7 -14.03 17.29 -28.56
CA ALA A 7 -12.57 17.28 -28.66
C ALA A 7 -11.94 18.42 -27.83
N GLU A 8 -12.55 19.61 -27.83
CA GLU A 8 -12.08 20.73 -27.04
C GLU A 8 -12.26 20.49 -25.53
N ARG A 9 -13.37 19.87 -25.11
CA ARG A 9 -13.60 19.48 -23.71
C ARG A 9 -12.57 18.47 -23.23
N GLU A 10 -12.26 17.44 -24.02
CA GLU A 10 -11.25 16.44 -23.67
C GLU A 10 -9.85 17.07 -23.58
N LYS A 11 -9.52 17.97 -24.52
CA LYS A 11 -8.26 18.72 -24.47
C LYS A 11 -8.16 19.53 -23.18
N ARG A 12 -9.21 20.28 -22.82
CA ARG A 12 -9.25 21.05 -21.57
C ARG A 12 -9.13 20.16 -20.34
N ALA A 13 -9.83 19.01 -20.31
CA ALA A 13 -9.72 18.06 -19.22
C ALA A 13 -8.29 17.55 -19.02
N ARG A 14 -7.57 17.24 -20.12
CA ARG A 14 -6.16 16.82 -20.04
C ARG A 14 -5.24 17.94 -19.57
N VAL A 15 -5.47 19.18 -20.00
CA VAL A 15 -4.69 20.33 -19.54
C VAL A 15 -4.88 20.53 -18.03
N ILE A 16 -6.13 20.49 -17.54
CA ILE A 16 -6.43 20.59 -16.11
C ILE A 16 -5.76 19.47 -15.33
N LEU A 17 -5.81 18.23 -15.84
CA LEU A 17 -5.15 17.10 -15.19
C LEU A 17 -3.63 17.28 -15.12
N GLY A 18 -3.00 17.73 -16.21
CA GLY A 18 -1.57 17.99 -16.23
C GLY A 18 -1.15 19.14 -15.32
N GLU A 19 -1.97 20.19 -15.20
CA GLU A 19 -1.76 21.28 -14.24
C GLU A 19 -1.85 20.77 -12.80
N ALA A 20 -2.86 19.94 -12.50
CA ALA A 20 -3.01 19.32 -11.18
C ALA A 20 -1.82 18.40 -10.85
N GLU A 21 -1.35 17.58 -11.80
CA GLU A 21 -0.16 16.74 -11.60
C GLU A 21 1.10 17.58 -11.32
N ARG A 22 1.25 18.72 -11.98
CA ARG A 22 2.37 19.63 -11.74
C ARG A 22 2.32 20.22 -10.33
N GLU A 23 1.13 20.63 -9.88
CA GLU A 23 0.94 21.14 -8.51
C GLU A 23 1.21 20.06 -7.47
N ILE A 24 0.70 18.85 -7.69
CA ILE A 24 0.95 17.68 -6.84
C ILE A 24 2.46 17.39 -6.75
N ALA A 25 3.16 17.36 -7.89
CA ALA A 25 4.60 17.12 -7.92
C ALA A 25 5.38 18.18 -7.14
N HIS A 26 4.98 19.45 -7.24
CA HIS A 26 5.59 20.53 -6.47
C HIS A 26 5.39 20.37 -4.97
N LEU A 27 4.18 20.04 -4.53
CA LEU A 27 3.91 19.77 -3.11
C LEU A 27 4.69 18.55 -2.59
N PHE A 28 4.84 17.51 -3.41
CA PHE A 28 5.67 16.36 -3.05
C PHE A 28 7.15 16.72 -2.96
N GLU A 29 7.66 17.59 -3.82
CA GLU A 29 9.03 18.09 -3.74
C GLU A 29 9.26 18.84 -2.42
N GLU A 30 8.37 19.77 -2.06
CA GLU A 30 8.43 20.51 -0.81
C GLU A 30 8.37 19.57 0.41
N ALA A 31 7.43 18.62 0.40
CA ALA A 31 7.32 17.63 1.46
C ALA A 31 8.59 16.76 1.56
N SER A 32 9.19 16.38 0.42
CA SER A 32 10.41 15.58 0.41
C SER A 32 11.57 16.30 1.10
N ARG A 33 11.70 17.62 0.91
CA ARG A 33 12.74 18.44 1.57
C ARG A 33 12.63 18.40 3.09
N MET A 34 11.40 18.36 3.63
CA MET A 34 11.17 18.24 5.07
C MET A 34 11.63 16.89 5.65
N TYR A 35 11.74 15.86 4.81
CA TYR A 35 12.15 14.52 5.20
C TYR A 35 13.63 14.21 4.90
N GLN A 36 14.32 15.03 4.08
CA GLN A 36 15.70 14.77 3.62
C GLN A 36 16.68 14.53 4.78
N ASP A 37 16.64 15.38 5.80
CA ASP A 37 17.56 15.31 6.95
C ASP A 37 16.94 14.64 8.19
N ASN A 38 15.73 14.08 8.07
CA ASN A 38 15.01 13.46 9.18
C ASN A 38 14.44 12.08 8.80
N PRO A 39 15.29 11.03 8.79
CA PRO A 39 14.85 9.69 8.45
C PRO A 39 13.79 9.16 9.42
N THR A 40 13.83 9.56 10.69
CA THR A 40 12.82 9.16 11.69
C THR A 40 11.43 9.66 11.32
N ALA A 41 11.31 10.92 10.87
CA ALA A 41 10.03 11.48 10.43
C ALA A 41 9.48 10.75 9.18
N LEU A 42 10.36 10.43 8.22
CA LEU A 42 9.98 9.66 7.03
C LEU A 42 9.46 8.26 7.42
N HIS A 43 10.14 7.60 8.36
CA HIS A 43 9.71 6.29 8.85
C HIS A 43 8.36 6.34 9.55
N LEU A 44 8.10 7.36 10.38
CA LEU A 44 6.79 7.53 11.02
C LEU A 44 5.66 7.75 10.01
N ARG A 45 5.91 8.51 8.93
CA ARG A 45 4.94 8.70 7.85
C ARG A 45 4.64 7.39 7.12
N ALA A 46 5.68 6.61 6.80
CA ALA A 46 5.52 5.30 6.17
C ALA A 46 4.72 4.34 7.07
N MET A 47 5.00 4.30 8.37
CA MET A 47 4.25 3.47 9.32
C MET A 47 2.78 3.86 9.43
N ASN A 48 2.48 5.16 9.47
CA ASN A 48 1.11 5.65 9.48
C ASN A 48 0.36 5.24 8.20
N MET A 49 0.98 5.36 7.02
CA MET A 49 0.39 4.89 5.75
C MET A 49 0.13 3.37 5.76
N LEU A 50 1.08 2.57 6.25
CA LEU A 50 0.91 1.12 6.39
C LEU A 50 -0.25 0.77 7.34
N TYR A 51 -0.36 1.48 8.47
CA TYR A 51 -1.42 1.30 9.43
C TYR A 51 -2.80 1.64 8.84
N GLU A 52 -2.91 2.76 8.13
CA GLU A 52 -4.15 3.15 7.43
C GLU A 52 -4.54 2.12 6.37
N GLY A 53 -3.59 1.67 5.55
CA GLY A 53 -3.81 0.64 4.52
C GLY A 53 -4.27 -0.71 5.09
N LEU A 54 -3.70 -1.11 6.23
CA LEU A 54 -4.10 -2.34 6.92
C LEU A 54 -5.49 -2.21 7.57
N LYS A 55 -5.77 -1.06 8.18
CA LYS A 55 -7.03 -0.79 8.90
C LYS A 55 -8.24 -0.71 7.99
N GLU A 56 -8.14 -0.09 6.82
CA GLU A 56 -9.33 0.19 6.00
C GLU A 56 -9.83 -1.02 5.18
N LYS A 57 -8.96 -1.95 4.76
CA LYS A 57 -9.38 -3.00 3.80
C LYS A 57 -8.78 -4.41 3.99
N GLY A 58 -7.91 -4.65 4.98
CA GLY A 58 -7.12 -5.89 4.99
C GLY A 58 -6.38 -6.11 3.65
N ALA A 59 -6.08 -5.01 2.94
CA ALA A 59 -5.62 -5.06 1.56
C ALA A 59 -4.15 -5.48 1.50
N LEU A 60 -3.83 -6.31 0.50
CA LEU A 60 -2.47 -6.66 0.14
C LEU A 60 -1.74 -5.40 -0.32
N MET A 61 -0.88 -4.85 0.55
CA MET A 61 -0.06 -3.68 0.25
C MET A 61 1.32 -4.12 -0.23
N LEU A 62 1.72 -3.64 -1.40
CA LEU A 62 3.05 -3.92 -1.94
C LEU A 62 4.05 -2.94 -1.32
N VAL A 63 4.92 -3.43 -0.44
CA VAL A 63 5.96 -2.62 0.19
C VAL A 63 7.30 -2.90 -0.52
N PRO A 64 8.03 -1.87 -1.00
CA PRO A 64 9.36 -2.06 -1.56
C PRO A 64 10.31 -2.69 -0.54
N SER A 65 11.10 -3.68 -0.97
CA SER A 65 12.05 -4.39 -0.09
C SER A 65 13.08 -3.45 0.56
N THR A 66 13.50 -2.39 -0.14
CA THR A 66 14.43 -1.38 0.40
C THR A 66 13.88 -0.61 1.58
N ALA A 67 12.58 -0.27 1.57
CA ALA A 67 11.90 0.37 2.69
C ALA A 67 11.70 -0.61 3.86
N VAL A 68 11.48 -1.89 3.55
CA VAL A 68 11.38 -2.95 4.56
C VAL A 68 12.72 -3.19 5.26
N GLU A 69 13.83 -3.11 4.53
CA GLU A 69 15.19 -3.29 5.04
C GLU A 69 15.65 -2.08 5.85
N SER A 70 15.44 -0.86 5.36
CA SER A 70 15.83 0.38 6.05
C SER A 70 15.09 0.59 7.38
N MET A 71 13.86 0.07 7.48
CA MET A 71 12.98 0.20 8.65
C MET A 71 13.06 -1.00 9.60
N GLY A 72 13.90 -2.01 9.31
CA GLY A 72 13.96 -3.26 10.08
C GLY A 72 12.64 -4.05 10.07
N MET A 73 11.70 -3.71 9.18
CA MET A 73 10.38 -4.33 9.10
C MET A 73 10.42 -5.75 8.54
N GLY A 74 11.46 -6.12 7.79
CA GLY A 74 11.55 -7.45 7.18
C GLY A 74 11.53 -8.57 8.22
N GLY A 75 12.27 -8.38 9.31
CA GLY A 75 12.25 -9.31 10.44
C GLY A 75 10.93 -9.33 11.18
N MET A 76 10.30 -8.16 11.39
CA MET A 76 9.04 -8.04 12.12
C MET A 76 7.84 -8.62 11.34
N LEU A 77 7.73 -8.30 10.05
CA LEU A 77 6.70 -8.84 9.16
C LEU A 77 6.88 -10.35 8.95
N GLY A 78 8.13 -10.81 8.79
CA GLY A 78 8.44 -12.23 8.73
C GLY A 78 8.02 -12.97 10.01
N ALA A 79 8.33 -12.42 11.19
CA ALA A 79 7.92 -12.99 12.46
C ALA A 79 6.39 -12.97 12.66
N ALA A 80 5.70 -11.92 12.22
CA ALA A 80 4.24 -11.82 12.26
C ALA A 80 3.57 -12.84 11.32
N ALA A 81 4.11 -13.03 10.11
CA ALA A 81 3.63 -14.01 9.14
C ALA A 81 3.82 -15.45 9.65
N LEU A 82 4.98 -15.77 10.24
CA LEU A 82 5.25 -17.06 10.88
C LEU A 82 4.33 -17.30 12.09
N ARG A 83 4.03 -16.25 12.87
CA ARG A 83 3.07 -16.35 13.97
C ARG A 83 1.66 -16.61 13.44
N GLN A 84 1.27 -15.97 12.35
CA GLN A 84 -0.04 -16.19 11.74
C GLN A 84 -0.15 -17.59 11.10
N SER A 85 0.92 -18.12 10.50
CA SER A 85 0.94 -19.49 10.00
C SER A 85 0.81 -20.51 11.14
N GLN A 86 1.51 -20.30 12.26
CA GLN A 86 1.38 -21.15 13.45
C GLN A 86 0.00 -21.06 14.12
N LEU A 87 -0.63 -19.89 14.10
CA LEU A 87 -2.01 -19.71 14.58
C LEU A 87 -3.03 -20.37 13.64
N SER A 88 -2.77 -20.36 12.33
CA SER A 88 -3.63 -21.02 11.33
C SER A 88 -3.48 -22.55 11.34
N GLU A 89 -2.29 -23.09 11.62
CA GLU A 89 -2.07 -24.54 11.76
C GLU A 89 -2.68 -25.11 13.05
N LYS A 90 -2.80 -24.33 14.13
CA LYS A 90 -3.46 -24.77 15.37
C LYS A 90 -5.00 -24.76 15.30
N GLY A 91 -5.59 -24.30 14.19
CA GLY A 91 -7.05 -24.09 14.05
C GLY A 91 -7.82 -25.13 13.22
N SER A 92 -7.17 -26.14 12.63
CA SER A 92 -7.89 -27.19 11.89
C SER A 92 -8.27 -28.37 12.79
N PRO A 93 -9.56 -28.58 13.12
CA PRO A 93 -9.99 -29.83 13.75
C PRO A 93 -9.91 -30.96 12.73
N SER A 94 -9.27 -32.07 13.13
CA SER A 94 -9.21 -33.29 12.35
C SER A 94 -10.61 -33.81 12.02
N ALA A 95 -11.04 -33.68 10.77
CA ALA A 95 -12.25 -34.31 10.25
C ALA A 95 -11.95 -34.93 8.89
N SER A 96 -11.47 -36.19 8.88
CA SER A 96 -11.75 -37.17 7.82
C SER A 96 -11.01 -38.50 8.07
N ALA A 97 -11.71 -39.46 8.67
CA ALA A 97 -11.56 -40.92 8.48
C ALA A 97 -12.70 -41.54 9.30
N THR A 98 -13.67 -42.31 8.80
CA THR A 98 -13.65 -43.20 7.65
C THR A 98 -15.12 -43.52 7.32
N GLY A 99 -15.52 -43.36 6.07
CA GLY A 99 -16.80 -43.80 5.55
C GLY A 99 -16.57 -44.45 4.20
N GLU A 100 -16.03 -45.66 4.19
CA GLU A 100 -16.02 -46.52 3.01
C GLU A 100 -17.04 -47.65 3.22
N ALA A 101 -17.96 -47.71 2.27
CA ALA A 101 -18.99 -48.72 2.15
C ALA A 101 -18.39 -50.10 1.84
N ARG A 102 -18.70 -51.09 2.67
CA ARG A 102 -19.16 -52.43 2.26
C ARG A 102 -19.71 -53.19 3.46
#